data_AF-A0A1V6RY08-F1
#
_entry.id   AF-A0A1V6RY08-F1
#
_cell.length_a   1.000
_cell.length_b   1.000
_cell.length_c   1.000
_cell.angle_alpha   90.00
_cell.angle_beta   90.00
_cell.angle_gamma   90.00
#
_symmetry.space_group_name_H-M   'P 1'
#
loop_
_entity.id
_entity.type
_entity.pdbx_description
1 polymer ?
#
loop_
_entity_poly.entity_id
_entity_poly.type
_entity_poly.pdbx_seq_one_letter_code
_entity_poly.pdbx_strand_id
1 'polypeptide(L)'
;MGVSISDSIIVVGAGARGLSVALHLSLRGYTNVSVFAKDDYIPSGDLTNVYRAAQDAGVQFSLGKQVDQVAYVSTLTGKKSAGIRTRNGFYPSSLVIIEAGAGASDSSEIGQSHAPNSLAIPLSCYTNSNSNSLVKYVPQTSSSVILLSANSVQSSKLSLVGPLVLDLLQATQQTAVEVQKVSQISPHPLSKL
;
A
#
# COMPACT_ATOMS: atom_id res chain seq x y z
N MET A 1 -11.19 -9.60 0.57
CA MET A 1 -11.29 -9.15 -0.84
C MET A 1 -9.88 -8.87 -1.31
N GLY A 2 -9.39 -9.60 -2.30
CA GLY A 2 -8.08 -9.35 -2.90
C GLY A 2 -8.12 -8.16 -3.88
N VAL A 3 -6.97 -7.53 -4.10
CA VAL A 3 -6.79 -6.45 -5.09
C VAL A 3 -6.66 -7.06 -6.48
N SER A 4 -7.38 -6.51 -7.45
CA SER A 4 -7.38 -6.90 -8.86
C SER A 4 -6.34 -6.11 -9.66
N ILE A 5 -5.95 -6.59 -10.84
CA ILE A 5 -4.91 -5.95 -11.67
C ILE A 5 -5.31 -4.58 -12.23
N SER A 6 -6.60 -4.29 -12.28
CA SER A 6 -7.16 -3.01 -12.73
C SER A 6 -7.52 -2.08 -11.57
N ASP A 7 -7.39 -2.54 -10.32
CA ASP A 7 -7.63 -1.69 -9.16
C ASP A 7 -6.61 -0.55 -9.12
N SER A 8 -7.05 0.64 -8.72
CA SER A 8 -6.15 1.76 -8.44
C SER A 8 -5.27 1.41 -7.25
N ILE A 9 -3.95 1.51 -7.44
CA ILE A 9 -2.93 1.31 -6.41
C ILE A 9 -2.09 2.59 -6.32
N ILE A 10 -2.00 3.13 -5.10
CA ILE A 10 -1.19 4.31 -4.81
C ILE A 10 0.01 3.90 -3.95
N VAL A 11 1.21 4.26 -4.40
CA VAL A 11 2.46 4.17 -3.64
C VAL A 11 2.82 5.56 -3.13
N VAL A 12 3.04 5.70 -1.83
CA VAL A 12 3.44 6.95 -1.18
C VAL A 12 4.93 6.86 -0.85
N GLY A 13 5.74 7.67 -1.54
CA GLY A 13 7.21 7.67 -1.49
C GLY A 13 7.83 7.18 -2.80
N ALA A 14 8.74 7.98 -3.36
CA ALA A 14 9.54 7.64 -4.56
C ALA A 14 10.99 7.26 -4.21
N GLY A 15 11.22 6.71 -3.02
CA GLY A 15 12.50 6.11 -2.67
C GLY A 15 12.70 4.75 -3.34
N ALA A 16 13.84 4.13 -3.05
CA ALA A 16 14.25 2.86 -3.67
C ALA A 16 13.19 1.75 -3.56
N ARG A 17 12.44 1.70 -2.45
CA ARG A 17 11.49 0.62 -2.17
C ARG A 17 10.14 0.90 -2.82
N GLY A 18 9.67 2.14 -2.75
CA GLY A 18 8.48 2.60 -3.46
C GLY A 18 8.61 2.40 -4.98
N LEU A 19 9.76 2.78 -5.55
CA LEU A 19 10.05 2.57 -6.97
C LEU A 19 10.14 1.08 -7.34
N SER A 20 10.84 0.28 -6.52
CA SER A 20 10.92 -1.17 -6.72
C SER A 20 9.54 -1.83 -6.73
N VAL A 21 8.68 -1.47 -5.77
CA VAL A 21 7.30 -1.98 -5.69
C VAL A 21 6.48 -1.54 -6.90
N ALA A 22 6.53 -0.26 -7.26
CA ALA A 22 5.77 0.27 -8.39
C ALA A 22 6.15 -0.42 -9.71
N LEU A 23 7.46 -0.58 -9.96
CA LEU A 23 7.96 -1.31 -11.12
C LEU A 23 7.47 -2.76 -11.14
N HIS A 24 7.59 -3.48 -10.02
CA HIS A 24 7.18 -4.88 -9.95
C HIS A 24 5.67 -5.07 -10.11
N LEU A 25 4.84 -4.15 -9.59
CA LEU A 25 3.40 -4.16 -9.84
C LEU A 25 3.11 -4.02 -11.34
N SER A 26 3.73 -3.04 -12.01
CA SER A 26 3.56 -2.84 -13.45
C SER A 26 4.01 -4.06 -14.27
N LEU A 27 5.17 -4.63 -13.94
CA LEU A 27 5.70 -5.83 -14.60
C LEU A 27 4.82 -7.08 -14.40
N ARG A 28 4.00 -7.12 -13.34
CA ARG A 28 3.02 -8.19 -13.10
C ARG A 28 1.64 -7.90 -13.68
N GLY A 29 1.51 -6.83 -14.47
CA GLY A 29 0.28 -6.48 -15.18
C GLY A 29 -0.71 -5.65 -14.38
N TYR A 30 -0.31 -5.09 -13.22
CA TYR A 30 -1.13 -4.06 -12.58
C TYR A 30 -1.06 -2.78 -13.42
N THR A 31 -2.21 -2.31 -13.89
CA THR A 31 -2.28 -1.27 -14.93
C THR A 31 -2.55 0.14 -14.39
N ASN A 32 -2.95 0.26 -13.13
CA ASN A 32 -3.33 1.53 -12.51
C ASN A 32 -2.49 1.81 -11.25
N VAL A 33 -1.19 1.99 -11.46
CA VAL A 33 -0.21 2.24 -10.40
C VAL A 33 0.25 3.70 -10.45
N SER A 34 0.10 4.41 -9.33
CA SER A 34 0.56 5.80 -9.19
C SER A 34 1.50 5.96 -8.01
N VAL A 35 2.60 6.70 -8.19
CA VAL A 35 3.56 7.03 -7.14
C VAL A 35 3.44 8.52 -6.78
N PHE A 36 3.28 8.83 -5.50
CA PHE A 36 3.25 10.18 -4.97
C PHE A 36 4.52 10.47 -4.18
N ALA A 37 5.18 11.57 -4.50
CA ALA A 37 6.41 12.00 -3.82
C ALA A 37 6.29 13.46 -3.37
N LYS A 38 6.81 13.75 -2.18
CA LYS A 38 6.93 15.12 -1.66
C LYS A 38 7.89 15.95 -2.51
N ASP A 39 9.00 15.33 -2.94
CA ASP A 39 10.01 15.96 -3.77
C ASP A 39 9.51 16.17 -5.20
N ASP A 40 9.86 17.31 -5.81
CA ASP A 40 9.45 17.72 -7.15
C ASP A 40 10.46 17.33 -8.25
N TYR A 41 11.55 16.67 -7.87
CA TYR A 41 12.61 16.24 -8.78
C TYR A 41 12.62 14.72 -9.01
N ILE A 42 13.19 14.31 -10.13
CA ILE A 42 13.41 12.90 -10.46
C ILE A 42 14.51 12.34 -9.56
N PRO A 43 14.32 11.16 -8.93
CA PRO A 43 15.36 10.52 -8.13
C PRO A 43 16.69 10.43 -8.88
N SER A 44 17.79 10.81 -8.21
CA SER A 44 19.13 10.86 -8.81
C SER A 44 19.92 9.56 -8.57
N GLY A 45 21.04 9.41 -9.28
CA GLY A 45 21.92 8.24 -9.17
C GLY A 45 21.25 6.95 -9.67
N ASP A 46 21.49 5.84 -8.97
CA ASP A 46 21.00 4.50 -9.33
C ASP A 46 19.47 4.41 -9.42
N LEU A 47 18.75 5.27 -8.71
CA LEU A 47 17.28 5.30 -8.72
C LEU A 47 16.69 5.88 -10.01
N THR A 48 17.47 6.66 -10.77
CA THR A 48 17.03 7.23 -12.05
C THR A 48 16.59 6.12 -13.01
N ASN A 49 17.37 5.04 -13.10
CA ASN A 49 17.08 3.94 -14.01
C ASN A 49 15.83 3.16 -13.59
N VAL A 50 15.63 2.95 -12.28
CA VAL A 50 14.42 2.29 -11.76
C VAL A 50 13.18 3.16 -11.99
N TYR A 51 13.30 4.47 -11.76
CA TYR A 51 12.25 5.44 -12.06
C TYR A 51 11.84 5.41 -13.53
N ARG A 52 12.82 5.45 -14.46
CA ARG A 52 12.56 5.38 -15.90
C ARG A 52 11.93 4.04 -16.30
N ALA A 53 12.48 2.93 -15.83
CA ALA A 53 11.90 1.61 -16.10
C ALA A 53 10.45 1.51 -15.60
N ALA A 54 10.14 2.08 -14.43
CA ALA A 54 8.77 2.13 -13.91
C ALA A 54 7.85 2.99 -14.80
N GLN A 55 8.32 4.15 -15.26
CA GLN A 55 7.58 4.99 -16.21
C GLN A 55 7.29 4.27 -17.52
N ASP A 56 8.32 3.63 -18.10
CA ASP A 56 8.21 2.89 -19.35
C ASP A 56 7.24 1.69 -19.21
N ALA A 57 7.15 1.13 -18.01
CA ALA A 57 6.20 0.07 -17.68
C ALA A 57 4.76 0.59 -17.40
N GLY A 58 4.53 1.90 -17.43
CA GLY A 58 3.20 2.52 -17.28
C GLY A 58 2.89 3.12 -15.90
N VAL A 59 3.85 3.17 -14.98
CA VAL A 59 3.66 3.80 -13.67
C VAL A 59 3.53 5.32 -13.81
N GLN A 60 2.50 5.89 -13.20
CA GLN A 60 2.26 7.33 -13.19
C GLN A 60 2.93 7.98 -11.98
N PHE A 61 3.60 9.12 -12.17
CA PHE A 61 4.30 9.83 -11.11
C PHE A 61 3.69 11.19 -10.83
N SER A 62 3.34 11.44 -9.57
CA SER A 62 2.92 12.73 -9.03
C SER A 62 4.01 13.26 -8.10
N LEU A 63 5.02 13.92 -8.68
CA LEU A 63 6.09 14.59 -7.95
C LEU A 63 5.62 15.94 -7.38
N GLY A 64 6.28 16.43 -6.33
CA GLY A 64 5.94 17.68 -5.65
C GLY A 64 4.60 17.64 -4.89
N LYS A 65 4.01 16.45 -4.71
CA LYS A 65 2.72 16.26 -4.05
C LYS A 65 2.91 15.56 -2.70
N GLN A 66 2.93 16.36 -1.64
CA GLN A 66 2.87 15.85 -0.28
C GLN A 66 1.52 15.17 -0.02
N VAL A 67 1.58 13.93 0.47
CA VAL A 67 0.43 13.19 0.95
C VAL A 67 0.26 13.46 2.44
N ASP A 68 -0.88 14.02 2.82
CA ASP A 68 -1.15 14.43 4.20
C ASP A 68 -1.84 13.31 4.98
N GLN A 69 -2.77 12.58 4.33
CA GLN A 69 -3.63 11.61 5.00
C GLN A 69 -3.99 10.43 4.10
N VAL A 70 -4.23 9.28 4.72
CA VAL A 70 -4.92 8.14 4.10
C VAL A 70 -6.39 8.20 4.52
N ALA A 71 -7.28 8.22 3.53
CA ALA A 71 -8.71 8.20 3.76
C ALA A 71 -9.24 6.77 3.73
N TYR A 72 -10.29 6.53 4.51
CA TYR A 72 -10.91 5.24 4.70
C TYR A 72 -12.43 5.33 4.61
N VAL A 73 -13.04 4.19 4.32
CA VAL A 73 -14.48 3.93 4.51
C VAL A 73 -14.65 2.84 5.56
N SER A 74 -15.66 2.98 6.41
CA SER A 74 -16.01 1.95 7.40
C SER A 74 -16.46 0.66 6.71
N THR A 75 -16.15 -0.46 7.35
CA THR A 75 -16.63 -1.80 6.96
C THR A 75 -17.13 -2.51 8.22
N LEU A 76 -17.83 -3.64 8.06
CA LEU A 76 -18.34 -4.42 9.19
C LEU A 76 -17.25 -4.90 10.16
N THR A 77 -16.02 -5.09 9.68
CA THR A 77 -14.91 -5.68 10.45
C THR A 77 -13.72 -4.75 10.64
N GLY A 78 -13.86 -3.46 10.30
CA GLY A 78 -12.77 -2.48 10.35
C GLY A 78 -12.99 -1.36 9.33
N LYS A 79 -11.97 -1.01 8.57
CA LYS A 79 -12.05 0.02 7.52
C LYS A 79 -11.30 -0.40 6.27
N LYS A 80 -11.69 0.12 5.10
CA LYS A 80 -10.97 -0.07 3.83
C LYS A 80 -10.47 1.28 3.34
N SER A 81 -9.28 1.32 2.74
CA SER A 81 -8.76 2.52 2.11
C SER A 81 -9.73 2.97 1.02
N ALA A 82 -10.00 4.28 1.02
CA ALA A 82 -10.71 4.96 -0.04
C ALA A 82 -9.74 5.68 -0.98
N GLY A 83 -8.49 5.89 -0.56
CA GLY A 83 -7.50 6.68 -1.26
C GLY A 83 -6.62 7.52 -0.34
N ILE A 84 -5.98 8.53 -0.91
CA ILE A 84 -5.13 9.49 -0.20
C ILE A 84 -5.63 10.92 -0.36
N ARG A 85 -5.30 11.77 0.60
CA ARG A 85 -5.49 13.22 0.52
C ARG A 85 -4.14 13.92 0.49
N THR A 86 -4.05 14.89 -0.41
CA THR A 86 -2.97 15.87 -0.51
C THR A 86 -3.57 17.25 -0.30
N ARG A 87 -2.72 18.27 -0.10
CA ARG A 87 -3.14 19.67 -0.11
C ARG A 87 -3.96 20.06 -1.35
N ASN A 88 -3.69 19.42 -2.48
CA ASN A 88 -4.27 19.77 -3.78
C ASN A 88 -5.49 18.91 -4.16
N GLY A 89 -5.94 18.01 -3.28
CA GLY A 89 -7.14 17.22 -3.52
C GLY A 89 -7.06 15.77 -3.05
N PHE A 90 -8.10 15.02 -3.40
CA PHE A 90 -8.30 13.62 -3.05
C PHE A 90 -8.04 12.70 -4.26
N TYR A 91 -7.34 11.60 -4.03
CA TYR A 91 -7.01 10.61 -5.06
C TYR A 91 -7.52 9.23 -4.62
N PRO A 92 -8.53 8.67 -5.31
CA PRO A 92 -9.13 7.40 -4.91
C PRO A 92 -8.21 6.21 -5.18
N SER A 93 -8.21 5.25 -4.27
CA SER A 93 -7.43 4.02 -4.42
C SER A 93 -8.06 2.84 -3.68
N SER A 94 -7.93 1.65 -4.25
CA SER A 94 -8.31 0.39 -3.61
C SER A 94 -7.21 -0.12 -2.67
N LEU A 95 -5.96 0.27 -2.91
CA LEU A 95 -4.78 -0.12 -2.13
C LEU A 95 -3.82 1.07 -1.97
N VAL A 96 -3.33 1.31 -0.76
CA VAL A 96 -2.28 2.30 -0.50
C VAL A 96 -1.05 1.61 0.07
N ILE A 97 0.11 1.80 -0.57
CA ILE A 97 1.41 1.27 -0.12
C ILE A 97 2.24 2.45 0.35
N ILE A 98 2.68 2.41 1.60
CA ILE A 98 3.37 3.53 2.25
C ILE A 98 4.82 3.15 2.48
N GLU A 99 5.74 3.91 1.89
CA GLU A 99 7.15 3.86 2.26
C GLU A 99 7.37 4.65 3.55
N ALA A 100 7.80 3.97 4.63
CA ALA A 100 8.08 4.65 5.89
C ALA A 100 9.18 5.70 5.69
N GLY A 101 8.93 6.94 6.10
CA GLY A 101 9.80 8.10 5.85
C GLY A 101 9.27 9.06 4.77
N ALA A 102 8.34 8.62 3.91
CA ALA A 102 7.75 9.47 2.87
C ALA A 102 6.89 10.63 3.42
N GLY A 103 6.50 10.56 4.70
CA GLY A 103 5.69 11.57 5.40
C GLY A 103 6.46 12.43 6.41
N ALA A 104 7.80 12.35 6.47
CA ALA A 104 8.58 13.19 7.38
C ALA A 104 8.46 14.66 6.95
N SER A 105 7.62 15.39 7.66
CA SER A 105 7.70 16.84 7.77
C SER A 105 8.59 17.10 8.99
N ASP A 106 9.49 18.07 8.92
CA ASP A 106 10.43 18.42 9.99
C ASP A 106 9.75 18.99 11.26
N SER A 107 8.48 18.65 11.53
CA SER A 107 7.80 18.94 12.79
C SER A 107 7.70 17.65 13.61
N SER A 108 8.66 17.50 14.51
CA SER A 108 8.53 16.63 15.67
C SER A 108 7.33 17.08 16.48
N GLU A 109 6.18 16.42 16.32
CA GLU A 109 5.19 16.31 17.38
C GLU A 109 4.76 14.85 17.48
N ILE A 110 5.44 14.18 18.42
CA ILE A 110 4.96 12.95 19.04
C ILE A 110 3.64 13.27 19.73
N GLY A 111 2.55 13.00 19.03
CA GLY A 111 1.26 12.71 19.63
C GLY A 111 0.87 11.32 19.17
N GLN A 112 0.95 10.33 20.07
CA GLN A 112 0.20 9.09 19.90
C GLN A 112 -1.29 9.44 19.92
N SER A 113 -1.84 9.90 18.79
CA SER A 113 -3.27 10.09 18.66
C SER A 113 -3.87 8.73 18.31
N HIS A 114 -4.31 8.05 19.37
CA HIS A 114 -5.35 7.04 19.28
C HIS A 114 -6.54 7.62 18.50
N ALA A 115 -6.60 7.36 17.20
CA ALA A 115 -7.80 7.59 16.41
C ALA A 115 -8.28 6.25 15.82
N PRO A 116 -8.64 5.26 16.67
CA PRO A 116 -9.10 3.95 16.18
C PRO A 116 -10.29 4.08 15.22
N ASN A 117 -11.07 5.17 15.30
CA ASN A 117 -12.27 5.39 14.49
C ASN A 117 -12.17 6.55 13.48
N SER A 118 -10.99 7.16 13.25
CA SER A 118 -10.89 8.19 12.21
C SER A 118 -10.86 7.56 10.82
N LEU A 119 -11.72 8.09 9.93
CA LEU A 119 -11.76 7.79 8.51
C LEU A 119 -10.73 8.59 7.70
N ALA A 120 -9.94 9.43 8.36
CA ALA A 120 -8.79 10.09 7.77
C ALA A 120 -7.63 10.05 8.77
N ILE A 121 -6.60 9.27 8.45
CA ILE A 121 -5.43 9.09 9.30
C ILE A 121 -4.26 9.87 8.69
N PRO A 122 -3.60 10.76 9.45
CA PRO A 122 -2.39 11.45 9.01
C PRO A 122 -1.30 10.49 8.55
N LEU A 123 -0.58 10.84 7.49
CA LEU A 123 0.53 10.04 7.00
C LEU A 123 1.63 9.88 8.07
N SER A 124 1.81 10.89 8.93
CA SER A 124 2.72 10.87 10.08
C SER A 124 2.42 9.78 11.10
N CYS A 125 1.21 9.21 11.13
CA CYS A 125 0.88 8.08 11.99
C CYS A 125 1.42 6.74 11.47
N TYR A 126 1.82 6.66 10.19
CA TYR A 126 2.40 5.46 9.57
C TYR A 126 3.92 5.48 9.70
N THR A 127 4.40 5.40 10.93
CA THR A 127 5.84 5.37 11.21
C THR A 127 6.37 3.95 11.20
N ASN A 128 7.69 3.84 11.10
CA ASN A 128 8.38 2.58 11.25
C ASN A 128 8.10 2.01 12.66
N SER A 129 7.25 1.00 12.74
CA SER A 129 7.15 0.21 13.96
C SER A 129 8.41 -0.63 14.06
N ASN A 130 8.99 -0.80 15.25
CA ASN A 130 10.23 -1.56 15.53
C ASN A 130 10.18 -3.07 15.16
N SER A 131 9.31 -3.47 14.22
CA SER A 131 9.17 -4.82 13.69
C SER A 131 10.29 -5.13 12.70
N ASN A 132 10.84 -6.33 12.79
CA ASN A 132 11.82 -6.89 11.84
C ASN A 132 11.22 -7.23 10.46
N SER A 133 9.90 -7.03 10.25
CA SER A 133 9.26 -7.30 8.96
C SER A 133 9.41 -6.12 8.01
N LEU A 134 9.85 -6.39 6.79
CA LEU A 134 10.09 -5.38 5.76
C LEU A 134 8.78 -4.88 5.11
N VAL A 135 7.78 -5.75 4.97
CA VAL A 135 6.45 -5.44 4.42
C VAL A 135 5.38 -5.97 5.37
N LYS A 136 4.32 -5.19 5.61
CA LYS A 136 3.17 -5.66 6.40
C LYS A 136 1.88 -4.93 6.05
N TYR A 137 0.75 -5.61 6.26
CA TYR A 137 -0.54 -4.94 6.27
C TYR A 137 -0.72 -4.11 7.54
N VAL A 138 -1.38 -2.97 7.41
CA VAL A 138 -1.84 -2.18 8.55
C VAL A 138 -3.07 -2.89 9.15
N PRO A 139 -3.08 -3.19 10.47
CA PRO A 139 -4.20 -3.87 11.11
C PRO A 139 -5.53 -3.15 10.91
N GLN A 140 -6.63 -3.91 10.86
CA GLN A 140 -8.00 -3.39 10.72
C GLN A 140 -8.26 -2.56 9.45
N THR A 141 -7.38 -2.66 8.43
CA THR A 141 -7.54 -1.97 7.14
C THR A 141 -8.08 -2.88 6.03
N SER A 142 -8.67 -4.03 6.35
CA SER A 142 -9.17 -5.00 5.34
C SER A 142 -8.15 -5.34 4.25
N SER A 143 -6.85 -5.38 4.60
CA SER A 143 -5.72 -5.59 3.68
C SER A 143 -5.61 -4.57 2.54
N SER A 144 -6.03 -3.33 2.78
CA SER A 144 -6.01 -2.24 1.78
C SER A 144 -4.94 -1.18 2.04
N VAL A 145 -4.13 -1.33 3.09
CA VAL A 145 -2.94 -0.51 3.33
C VAL A 145 -1.75 -1.38 3.71
N ILE A 146 -0.63 -1.18 3.01
CA ILE A 146 0.65 -1.86 3.23
C ILE A 146 1.67 -0.84 3.69
N LEU A 147 2.46 -1.18 4.70
CA LEU A 147 3.59 -0.38 5.17
C LEU A 147 4.91 -1.06 4.84
N LEU A 148 5.82 -0.34 4.19
CA LEU A 148 7.19 -0.74 3.93
C LEU A 148 8.09 -0.16 5.03
N SER A 149 8.64 -1.01 5.90
CA SER A 149 9.46 -0.59 7.05
C SER A 149 10.84 -0.14 6.61
N ALA A 150 11.26 1.08 6.98
CA ALA A 150 12.54 1.73 6.67
C ALA A 150 13.80 1.12 7.34
N ASN A 151 13.69 0.01 8.09
CA ASN A 151 14.82 -0.43 8.92
C ASN A 151 16.06 -0.77 8.06
N SER A 152 17.21 -0.21 8.46
CA SER A 152 18.40 0.06 7.65
C SER A 152 19.36 -1.12 7.48
N VAL A 153 19.02 -2.32 7.99
CA VAL A 153 20.02 -3.38 8.21
C VAL A 153 20.32 -4.23 6.98
N GLN A 154 19.63 -4.08 5.84
CA GLN A 154 19.94 -4.89 4.64
C GLN A 154 19.65 -4.16 3.32
N SER A 155 20.54 -3.25 2.93
CA SER A 155 20.58 -2.66 1.59
C SER A 155 20.66 -3.73 0.46
N SER A 156 21.11 -4.95 0.79
CA SER A 156 21.22 -6.07 -0.16
C SER A 156 19.88 -6.75 -0.55
N LYS A 157 18.72 -6.29 -0.05
CA LYS A 157 17.41 -6.90 -0.34
C LYS A 157 16.42 -5.99 -1.08
N LEU A 158 16.85 -4.85 -1.64
CA LEU A 158 15.98 -3.93 -2.37
C LEU A 158 15.22 -4.60 -3.55
N SER A 159 15.85 -5.57 -4.21
CA SER A 159 15.23 -6.39 -5.27
C SER A 159 14.07 -7.27 -4.77
N LEU A 160 14.05 -7.62 -3.47
CA LEU A 160 13.05 -8.51 -2.89
C LEU A 160 11.78 -7.79 -2.41
N VAL A 161 11.80 -6.47 -2.26
CA VAL A 161 10.66 -5.74 -1.69
C VAL A 161 9.43 -5.81 -2.61
N GLY A 162 9.62 -5.62 -3.92
CA GLY A 162 8.57 -5.78 -4.92
C GLY A 162 7.94 -7.17 -4.90
N PRO A 163 8.74 -8.25 -5.05
CA PRO A 163 8.27 -9.63 -4.94
C PRO A 163 7.52 -9.92 -3.63
N LEU A 164 8.01 -9.43 -2.47
CA LEU A 164 7.33 -9.65 -1.19
C LEU A 164 5.94 -9.00 -1.12
N VAL A 165 5.77 -7.80 -1.69
CA VAL A 165 4.45 -7.16 -1.81
C VAL A 165 3.53 -8.00 -2.68
N LEU A 166 4.04 -8.52 -3.80
CA LEU A 166 3.27 -9.36 -4.71
C LEU A 166 2.85 -10.67 -4.05
N ASP A 167 3.74 -11.32 -3.31
CA ASP A 167 3.45 -12.55 -2.56
C ASP A 167 2.36 -12.32 -1.51
N LEU A 168 2.40 -11.18 -0.81
CA LEU A 168 1.34 -10.79 0.14
C LEU A 168 -0.02 -10.51 -0.52
N LEU A 169 -0.02 -9.91 -1.72
CA LEU A 169 -1.24 -9.71 -2.51
C LEU A 169 -1.81 -11.05 -2.98
N GLN A 170 -0.96 -11.96 -3.46
CA GLN A 170 -1.35 -13.28 -3.93
C GLN A 170 -1.85 -14.19 -2.79
N ALA A 171 -1.18 -14.19 -1.63
CA ALA A 171 -1.62 -14.93 -0.45
C ALA A 171 -3.03 -14.52 -0.02
N THR A 172 -3.35 -13.22 -0.09
CA THR A 172 -4.68 -12.70 0.25
C THR A 172 -5.76 -13.14 -0.76
N GLN A 173 -5.39 -13.35 -2.03
CA GLN A 173 -6.30 -13.91 -3.04
C GLN A 173 -6.56 -15.41 -2.80
N GLN A 174 -5.54 -16.18 -2.42
CA GLN A 174 -5.69 -17.62 -2.16
C GLN A 174 -6.53 -17.92 -0.91
N THR A 175 -6.36 -17.16 0.19
CA THR A 175 -7.23 -17.30 1.38
C THR A 175 -8.69 -16.99 1.06
N ALA A 176 -8.98 -16.09 0.10
CA ALA A 176 -10.35 -15.78 -0.30
C ALA A 176 -10.99 -16.88 -1.17
N VAL A 177 -10.20 -17.62 -1.95
CA VAL A 177 -10.69 -18.74 -2.77
C VAL A 177 -11.01 -19.97 -1.90
N GLU A 178 -10.23 -20.22 -0.84
CA GLU A 178 -10.49 -21.35 0.07
C GLU A 178 -11.76 -21.15 0.91
N VAL A 179 -12.05 -19.92 1.34
CA VAL A 179 -13.29 -19.59 2.08
C VAL A 179 -14.54 -19.70 1.19
N GLN A 180 -14.45 -19.36 -0.10
CA GLN A 180 -15.58 -19.53 -1.03
C GLN A 180 -15.86 -20.99 -1.38
N LYS A 181 -14.85 -21.88 -1.36
CA LYS A 181 -15.05 -23.31 -1.60
C LYS A 181 -15.79 -24.01 -0.45
N VAL A 182 -15.67 -23.52 0.78
CA VAL A 182 -16.38 -24.07 1.96
C VAL A 182 -17.84 -23.60 2.03
N SER A 183 -18.16 -22.40 1.53
CA SER A 183 -19.54 -21.87 1.55
C SER A 183 -20.47 -22.43 0.46
N GLN A 184 -20.02 -23.34 -0.41
CA GLN A 184 -20.86 -23.99 -1.43
C GLN A 184 -21.34 -25.41 -1.04
N ILE A 185 -21.14 -25.85 0.20
CA ILE A 185 -21.76 -27.09 0.70
C ILE A 185 -23.17 -26.75 1.20
N SER A 186 -24.15 -26.90 0.31
CA SER A 186 -25.59 -26.73 0.55
C SER A 186 -26.07 -27.52 1.79
N PRO A 187 -26.90 -26.93 2.69
CA PRO A 187 -27.62 -27.72 3.68
C PRO A 187 -28.72 -28.51 2.97
N HIS A 188 -28.59 -29.83 2.94
CA HIS A 188 -29.65 -30.72 2.47
C HIS A 188 -30.74 -30.78 3.57
N PRO A 189 -32.03 -30.56 3.26
CA PRO A 189 -33.07 -30.62 4.28
C PRO A 189 -33.47 -32.09 4.47
N LEU A 190 -33.18 -32.66 5.65
CA LEU A 190 -33.78 -33.94 6.05
C LEU A 190 -35.15 -33.68 6.67
N SER A 191 -36.16 -33.70 5.80
CA SER A 191 -37.54 -33.91 6.15
C SER A 191 -37.79 -35.39 6.51
N LYS A 192 -38.47 -35.62 7.64
CA LYS A 192 -39.33 -36.77 7.98
C LYS A 192 -38.75 -38.20 7.82
N LEU A 193 -38.48 -38.86 8.95
CA LEU A 193 -39.19 -40.06 9.43
C LEU A 193 -38.64 -40.50 10.79
#